data_AF-A0A8I1KPV1-F1
#
_entry.id   AF-A0A8I1KPV1-F1
#
_cell.length_a   1.000
_cell.length_b   1.000
_cell.length_c   1.000
_cell.angle_alpha   90.00
_cell.angle_beta   90.00
_cell.angle_gamma   90.00
#
_symmetry.space_group_name_H-M   'P 1'
#
loop_
_entity.id
_entity.type
_entity.pdbx_description
1 polymer ?
#
loop_
_entity_poly.entity_id
_entity_poly.type
_entity_poly.pdbx_seq_one_letter_code
_entity_poly.pdbx_strand_id
1 'polypeptide(L)' 'MANNKKRNNAMTIGVAIGVVIGVVPDLFTDNVVIGIAIGIVIGMGIAVLKKE' A
#
# COMPACT_ATOMS: atom_id res chain seq x y z
N MET A 1 27.73 -7.12 -1.27
CA MET A 1 26.91 -6.18 -0.45
C MET A 1 25.93 -5.30 -1.26
N ALA A 2 25.87 -5.39 -2.60
CA ALA A 2 24.98 -4.54 -3.43
C ALA A 2 23.49 -4.96 -3.44
N ASN A 3 23.16 -6.23 -3.14
CA ASN A 3 21.78 -6.74 -3.24
C ASN A 3 20.85 -6.18 -2.14
N ASN A 4 21.40 -5.82 -0.98
CA ASN A 4 20.63 -5.32 0.17
C ASN A 4 20.04 -3.94 -0.10
N LYS A 5 20.78 -3.05 -0.78
CA LYS A 5 20.33 -1.68 -1.06
C LYS A 5 19.15 -1.65 -2.05
N LYS A 6 19.17 -2.50 -3.09
CA LYS A 6 18.07 -2.62 -4.06
C LYS A 6 16.80 -3.20 -3.44
N ARG A 7 16.93 -4.22 -2.59
CA ARG A 7 15.80 -4.85 -1.89
C ARG A 7 15.16 -3.91 -0.87
N ASN A 8 15.97 -3.16 -0.13
CA ASN A 8 15.48 -2.17 0.82
C ASN A 8 14.73 -1.04 0.12
N ASN A 9 15.23 -0.55 -1.02
CA ASN A 9 14.54 0.48 -1.81
C ASN A 9 13.17 0.00 -2.33
N ALA A 10 13.10 -1.22 -2.87
CA ALA A 10 11.84 -1.78 -3.35
C ALA A 10 10.80 -1.95 -2.23
N MET A 11 11.26 -2.35 -1.03
CA MET A 11 10.41 -2.44 0.16
C MET A 11 9.93 -1.07 0.62
N THR A 12 10.81 -0.08 0.71
CA THR A 12 10.45 1.30 1.07
C THR A 12 9.46 1.91 0.08
N ILE A 13 9.65 1.70 -1.22
CA ILE A 13 8.74 2.20 -2.26
C ILE A 13 7.38 1.49 -2.18
N GLY A 14 7.36 0.16 -1.97
CA GLY A 14 6.12 -0.58 -1.79
C GLY A 14 5.33 -0.16 -0.54
N VAL A 15 6.03 0.11 0.57
CA VAL A 15 5.42 0.63 1.80
C VAL A 15 4.92 2.06 1.59
N ALA A 16 5.71 2.93 0.95
CA ALA A 16 5.29 4.31 0.68
C ALA A 16 4.04 4.37 -0.20
N ILE A 17 3.98 3.56 -1.27
CA ILE A 17 2.80 3.47 -2.15
C ILE A 17 1.60 2.89 -1.40
N GLY A 18 1.80 1.82 -0.61
CA GLY A 18 0.73 1.22 0.18
C GLY A 18 0.13 2.17 1.22
N VAL A 19 0.97 2.95 1.90
CA VAL A 19 0.52 3.96 2.88
C VAL A 19 -0.21 5.10 2.19
N VAL A 20 0.32 5.62 1.07
CA VAL A 20 -0.35 6.70 0.33
C VAL A 20 -1.72 6.25 -0.15
N ILE A 21 -1.84 5.07 -0.75
CA ILE A 21 -3.13 4.56 -1.23
C ILE A 21 -4.07 4.20 -0.08
N GLY A 22 -3.56 3.74 1.06
CA GLY A 22 -4.40 3.39 2.21
C GLY A 22 -4.89 4.60 3.01
N VAL A 23 -4.05 5.63 3.18
CA VAL A 23 -4.30 6.74 4.11
C VAL A 23 -4.89 7.97 3.40
N VAL A 24 -4.49 8.25 2.16
CA VAL A 24 -5.00 9.41 1.41
C VAL A 24 -6.52 9.34 1.23
N PRO A 25 -7.13 8.27 0.68
CA PRO A 25 -8.59 8.24 0.53
C PRO A 25 -9.35 8.32 1.87
N ASP A 26 -8.75 7.87 2.98
CA ASP A 26 -9.33 7.97 4.33
C ASP A 26 -9.37 9.43 4.84
N LEU A 27 -8.41 10.27 4.41
CA LEU A 27 -8.39 11.71 4.69
C LEU A 27 -9.33 12.53 3.78
N PHE A 28 -9.63 12.03 2.57
CA PHE A 28 -10.45 12.74 1.58
C PHE A 28 -11.92 12.35 1.60
N THR A 29 -12.28 11.32 2.35
CA THR A 29 -13.67 10.88 2.49
C THR A 29 -14.05 11.03 3.97
N ASP A 30 -14.90 11.99 4.31
CA ASP A 30 -15.50 12.15 5.66
C ASP A 30 -16.28 10.91 6.13
N ASN A 31 -16.36 9.87 5.28
CA ASN A 31 -16.75 8.51 5.62
C ASN A 31 -15.51 7.61 5.69
N VAL A 32 -14.97 7.45 6.90
CA VAL A 32 -13.92 6.48 7.29
C VAL A 32 -14.22 5.06 6.76
N VAL A 33 -15.50 4.70 6.65
CA VAL A 33 -15.95 3.41 6.10
C VAL A 33 -15.49 3.21 4.65
N ILE A 34 -15.48 4.26 3.84
CA ILE A 34 -15.06 4.21 2.43
C ILE A 34 -13.54 4.15 2.34
N GLY A 35 -12.81 4.88 3.18
CA GLY A 35 -11.35 4.80 3.26
C GLY A 35 -10.86 3.40 3.61
N ILE A 36 -11.46 2.79 4.64
CA ILE A 36 -11.17 1.39 5.03
C ILE A 36 -11.56 0.41 3.91
N ALA A 37 -12.73 0.56 3.28
CA ALA A 37 -13.16 -0.34 2.22
C ALA A 37 -12.21 -0.31 1.01
N ILE A 38 -11.82 0.88 0.56
CA ILE A 38 -10.88 1.06 -0.56
C ILE A 38 -9.47 0.57 -0.18
N GLY A 39 -9.01 0.91 1.03
CA GLY A 39 -7.72 0.47 1.56
C GLY A 39 -7.61 -1.06 1.65
N ILE A 40 -8.67 -1.74 2.11
CA ILE A 40 -8.73 -3.21 2.13
C ILE A 40 -8.76 -3.77 0.72
N VAL A 41 -9.63 -3.28 -0.17
CA VAL A 41 -9.74 -3.80 -1.55
C VAL A 41 -8.42 -3.68 -2.31
N ILE A 42 -7.77 -2.51 -2.24
CA ILE A 42 -6.49 -2.30 -2.93
C ILE A 42 -5.35 -3.05 -2.23
N GLY A 43 -5.28 -3.02 -0.90
CA GLY A 43 -4.27 -3.76 -0.13
C GLY A 43 -4.35 -5.26 -0.38
N MET A 44 -5.56 -5.81 -0.45
CA MET A 44 -5.82 -7.22 -0.71
C MET A 44 -5.55 -7.58 -2.18
N GLY A 45 -5.89 -6.71 -3.13
CA GLY A 45 -5.53 -6.87 -4.54
C GLY A 45 -4.02 -6.94 -4.76
N ILE A 46 -3.25 -6.02 -4.14
CA ILE A 46 -1.78 -6.02 -4.22
C ILE A 46 -1.19 -7.23 -3.50
N ALA A 47 -1.73 -7.62 -2.33
CA ALA A 47 -1.24 -8.77 -1.59
C ALA A 47 -1.45 -10.10 -2.35
N VAL A 48 -2.57 -10.24 -3.06
CA VAL A 48 -2.86 -11.40 -3.91
C VAL A 48 -1.94 -11.41 -5.13
N LEU A 49 -1.80 -10.27 -5.83
CA LEU A 49 -0.93 -10.17 -7.02
C LEU A 49 0.55 -10.38 -6.71
N LYS A 50 0.99 -10.15 -5.46
CA LYS A 50 2.37 -10.38 -5.03
C LYS A 50 2.64 -11.83 -4.62
N LYS A 51 1.59 -12.64 -4.48
CA LYS A 51 1.67 -14.04 -4.07
C LYS A 51 1.73 -15.02 -5.26
N GLU A 52 1.26 -14.60 -6.44
CA GLU A 52 1.61 -15.20 -7.73
C GLU A 52 3.00 -14.74 -8.22
#